data_AF-B0G2N2-F1
#
_entry.id   AF-B0G2N2-F1
#
_cell.length_a   1.000
_cell.length_b   1.000
_cell.length_c   1.000
_cell.angle_alpha   90.00
_cell.angle_beta   90.00
_cell.angle_gamma   90.00
#
_symmetry.space_group_name_H-M   'P 1'
#
loop_
_entity.id
_entity.type
_entity.pdbx_description
1 polymer ?
#
loop_
_entity_poly.entity_id
_entity_poly.type
_entity_poly.pdbx_seq_one_letter_code
_entity_poly.pdbx_strand_id
1 'polypeptide(L)'
;MREEDTVCVGSDGLQYCKVCGEAKEAFFPKGDFMGMKKHSRQCACDRKAYEEEQKYFKDKEHRELVSRNTSICFDESRMEEWTFENADMSDAVMHKAKKYVDNWEKMKRNHIGCLFWGPVGTGKSYVAGCIANDLLKREVTVKMTNFNTIIDDIFPLADKTEYINALASY
;
A
#
# COMPACT_ATOMS: atom_id res chain seq x y z
N MET A 1 -1.26 21.74 24.60
CA MET A 1 -0.69 21.55 25.96
C MET A 1 0.82 21.56 25.83
N ARG A 2 1.54 22.37 26.62
CA ARG A 2 3.01 22.50 26.51
C ARG A 2 3.68 21.25 27.07
N GLU A 3 4.76 20.77 26.43
CA GLU A 3 5.48 19.54 26.79
C GLU A 3 6.06 19.54 28.22
N GLU A 4 6.22 20.72 28.83
CA GLU A 4 6.85 20.94 30.14
C GLU A 4 6.10 20.30 31.34
N ASP A 5 4.80 20.00 31.21
CA ASP A 5 4.01 19.48 32.35
C ASP A 5 4.12 17.95 32.58
N THR A 6 4.78 17.21 31.68
CA THR A 6 4.78 15.72 31.69
C THR A 6 6.06 15.07 32.19
N VAL A 7 7.04 15.84 32.67
CA VAL A 7 8.37 15.34 33.04
C VAL A 7 8.66 15.60 34.52
N CYS A 8 9.21 14.60 35.22
CA CYS A 8 9.70 14.74 36.60
C CYS A 8 11.21 14.44 36.66
N VAL A 9 11.92 15.07 37.60
CA VAL A 9 13.36 14.83 37.82
C VAL A 9 13.50 13.82 38.96
N GLY A 10 14.19 12.71 38.68
CA GLY A 10 14.50 11.67 39.67
C GLY A 10 15.62 12.08 40.63
N SER A 11 15.76 11.35 41.74
CA SER A 11 16.84 11.56 42.72
C SER A 11 18.24 11.25 42.17
N ASP A 12 18.30 10.49 41.08
CA ASP A 12 19.49 10.21 40.25
C ASP A 12 19.85 11.36 39.29
N GLY A 13 19.03 12.42 39.29
CA GLY A 13 19.19 13.58 38.44
C GLY A 13 18.74 13.38 36.99
N LEU A 14 18.15 12.24 36.61
CA LEU A 14 17.61 12.01 35.26
C LEU A 14 16.17 12.51 35.13
N GLN A 15 15.77 12.87 33.91
CA GLN A 15 14.37 13.16 33.60
C GLN A 15 13.57 11.88 33.33
N TYR A 16 12.36 11.81 33.88
CA TYR A 16 11.42 10.69 33.76
C TYR A 16 10.08 11.16 33.20
N CYS A 17 9.42 10.28 32.44
CA CYS A 17 8.06 10.50 31.98
C CYS A 17 7.07 10.29 33.13
N LYS A 18 6.21 11.27 33.43
CA LYS A 18 5.15 11.14 34.45
C LYS A 18 4.07 10.11 34.08
N VAL A 19 3.93 9.78 32.80
CA VAL A 19 2.88 8.88 32.30
C VAL A 19 3.30 7.41 32.40
N CYS A 20 4.48 7.05 31.90
CA CYS A 20 4.97 5.67 31.89
C CYS A 20 6.07 5.36 32.90
N GLY A 21 6.62 6.37 33.58
CA GLY A 21 7.69 6.20 34.57
C GLY A 21 9.06 5.82 34.00
N GLU A 22 9.21 5.72 32.67
CA GLU A 22 10.51 5.48 32.05
C GLU A 22 11.37 6.75 31.99
N ALA A 23 12.69 6.56 32.10
CA ALA A 23 13.67 7.61 31.91
C ALA A 23 13.66 8.15 30.47
N LYS A 24 13.53 9.47 30.34
CA LYS A 24 13.67 10.23 29.09
C LYS A 24 15.11 10.66 28.82
N GLU A 25 16.01 10.42 29.76
CA GLU A 25 17.44 10.69 29.64
C GLU A 25 18.26 9.46 30.03
N ALA A 26 19.45 9.33 29.47
CA ALA A 26 20.45 8.36 29.89
C ALA A 26 21.85 9.01 29.91
N PHE A 27 22.72 8.51 30.79
CA PHE A 27 24.13 8.89 30.80
C PHE A 27 24.88 8.21 29.66
N PHE A 28 25.87 8.90 29.10
CA PHE A 28 26.74 8.28 28.09
C PHE A 28 27.66 7.22 28.71
N PRO A 29 27.93 6.10 28.00
CA PRO A 29 28.80 5.03 28.53
C PRO A 29 30.26 5.42 28.76
N LYS A 30 30.79 6.43 28.05
CA LYS A 30 32.20 6.87 28.11
C LYS A 30 32.34 8.35 28.52
N GLY A 31 31.75 8.74 29.64
CA GLY A 31 31.90 10.11 30.16
C GLY A 31 31.07 11.14 29.39
N ASP A 32 31.64 12.30 29.06
CA ASP A 32 30.97 13.35 28.32
C ASP A 32 31.15 13.21 26.80
N PHE A 33 30.10 13.54 26.05
CA PHE A 33 30.16 13.63 24.59
C PHE A 33 29.90 15.09 24.19
N MET A 34 30.89 15.75 23.57
CA MET A 34 30.83 17.18 23.24
C MET A 34 30.44 18.08 24.44
N GLY A 35 30.93 17.77 25.65
CA GLY A 35 30.60 18.52 26.87
C GLY A 35 29.22 18.21 27.48
N MET A 36 28.43 17.33 26.86
CA MET A 36 27.16 16.85 27.41
C MET A 36 27.36 15.53 28.17
N LYS A 37 26.85 15.47 29.41
CA LYS A 37 26.93 14.26 30.25
C LYS A 37 25.77 13.28 30.04
N LYS A 38 24.70 13.71 29.38
CA LYS A 38 23.47 12.96 29.19
C LYS A 38 22.98 13.11 27.75
N HIS A 39 22.24 12.12 27.27
CA HIS A 39 21.49 12.21 26.02
C HIS A 39 20.02 11.88 26.26
N SER A 40 19.15 12.39 25.38
CA SER A 40 17.74 12.04 25.39
C SER A 40 17.52 10.60 24.94
N ARG A 41 16.46 9.99 25.47
CA ARG A 41 15.95 8.67 25.11
C ARG A 41 14.44 8.76 25.01
N GLN A 42 13.87 8.07 24.04
CA GLN A 42 12.41 7.93 23.93
C GLN A 42 11.88 7.03 25.05
N CYS A 43 10.94 7.54 25.85
CA CYS A 43 10.19 6.73 26.80
C CYS A 43 9.14 5.87 26.08
N ALA A 44 8.50 4.92 26.77
CA ALA A 44 7.46 4.07 26.18
C ALA A 44 6.32 4.86 25.51
N CYS A 45 5.93 6.01 26.05
CA CYS A 45 4.93 6.88 25.43
C CYS A 45 5.41 7.45 24.10
N ASP A 46 6.66 7.94 24.05
CA ASP A 46 7.23 8.53 22.85
C ASP A 46 7.43 7.45 21.76
N ARG A 47 7.82 6.23 22.16
CA ARG A 47 7.94 5.09 21.22
C ARG A 47 6.59 4.73 20.61
N LYS A 48 5.52 4.65 21.41
CA LYS A 48 4.17 4.40 20.92
C LYS A 48 3.67 5.50 19.99
N ALA A 49 3.85 6.77 20.38
CA ALA A 49 3.46 7.91 19.54
C ALA A 49 4.20 7.90 18.20
N TYR A 50 5.49 7.59 18.22
CA TYR A 50 6.29 7.45 17.01
C TYR A 50 5.82 6.26 16.15
N GLU A 51 5.54 5.09 16.74
CA GLU A 51 4.99 3.93 16.02
C GLU A 51 3.64 4.24 15.37
N GLU A 52 2.74 4.93 16.08
CA GLU A 52 1.44 5.36 15.56
C GLU A 52 1.59 6.36 14.42
N GLU A 53 2.50 7.33 14.57
CA GLU A 53 2.81 8.31 13.52
C GLU A 53 3.40 7.63 12.28
N GLN A 54 4.36 6.72 12.46
CA GLN A 54 4.94 5.94 11.35
C GLN A 54 3.88 5.09 10.64
N LYS A 55 2.98 4.45 11.40
CA LYS A 55 1.86 3.69 10.83
C LYS A 55 0.92 4.61 10.05
N TYR A 56 0.58 5.77 10.59
CA TYR A 56 -0.26 6.76 9.91
C TYR A 56 0.35 7.21 8.58
N PHE A 57 1.64 7.53 8.54
CA PHE A 57 2.32 7.94 7.31
C PHE A 57 2.35 6.82 6.27
N LYS A 58 2.64 5.58 6.68
CA LYS A 58 2.61 4.41 5.79
C LYS A 58 1.21 4.15 5.23
N ASP A 59 0.19 4.19 6.08
CA ASP A 59 -1.20 3.97 5.66
C ASP A 59 -1.67 5.09 4.71
N LYS A 60 -1.18 6.32 4.92
CA LYS A 60 -1.45 7.46 4.02
C LYS A 60 -0.77 7.28 2.67
N GLU A 61 0.53 6.95 2.64
CA GLU A 61 1.28 6.69 1.41
C GLU A 61 0.66 5.54 0.61
N HIS A 62 0.32 4.44 1.28
CA HIS A 62 -0.39 3.32 0.70
C HIS A 62 -1.69 3.76 0.03
N ARG A 63 -2.54 4.53 0.74
CA ARG A 63 -3.82 5.01 0.22
C ARG A 63 -3.65 5.90 -1.00
N GLU A 64 -2.68 6.81 -0.98
CA GLU A 64 -2.38 7.71 -2.10
C GLU A 64 -1.88 6.91 -3.31
N LEU A 65 -1.01 5.93 -3.10
CA LEU A 65 -0.51 5.05 -4.15
C LEU A 65 -1.63 4.22 -4.79
N VAL A 66 -2.46 3.56 -3.97
CA VAL A 66 -3.60 2.79 -4.46
C VAL A 66 -4.57 3.70 -5.22
N SER A 67 -4.94 4.86 -4.67
CA SER A 67 -5.86 5.79 -5.33
C SER A 67 -5.34 6.26 -6.69
N ARG A 68 -4.05 6.59 -6.78
CA ARG A 68 -3.41 6.98 -8.04
C ARG A 68 -3.36 5.81 -9.04
N ASN A 69 -3.00 4.61 -8.59
CA ASN A 69 -2.92 3.46 -9.50
C ASN A 69 -4.32 3.03 -9.98
N THR A 70 -5.34 3.15 -9.13
CA THR A 70 -6.75 2.89 -9.48
C THR A 70 -7.23 3.83 -10.57
N SER A 71 -6.93 5.14 -10.47
CA SER A 71 -7.35 6.12 -11.50
C SER A 71 -6.62 5.94 -12.83
N ILE A 72 -5.42 5.35 -12.83
CA ILE A 72 -4.72 4.95 -14.06
C ILE A 72 -5.30 3.65 -14.63
N CYS A 73 -5.68 2.71 -13.76
CA CYS A 73 -6.18 1.40 -14.15
C CYS A 73 -7.55 1.47 -14.84
N PHE A 74 -8.49 2.23 -14.27
CA PHE A 74 -9.88 2.27 -14.74
C PHE A 74 -10.25 3.61 -15.35
N ASP A 75 -10.88 3.56 -16.52
CA ASP A 75 -11.40 4.75 -17.19
C ASP A 75 -12.80 5.14 -16.66
N GLU A 76 -13.55 4.18 -16.09
CA GLU A 76 -14.88 4.40 -15.50
C GLU A 76 -14.86 4.19 -13.98
N SER A 77 -15.30 5.20 -13.21
CA SER A 77 -15.32 5.16 -11.74
C SER A 77 -16.13 3.99 -11.15
N ARG A 78 -17.15 3.52 -11.87
CA ARG A 78 -17.98 2.40 -11.41
C ARG A 78 -17.22 1.07 -11.36
N MET A 79 -16.08 0.97 -12.03
CA MET A 79 -15.22 -0.22 -11.98
C MET A 79 -14.44 -0.32 -10.67
N GLU A 80 -14.26 0.78 -9.94
CA GLU A 80 -13.61 0.79 -8.62
C GLU A 80 -14.40 -0.05 -7.59
N GLU A 81 -15.72 -0.18 -7.80
CA GLU A 81 -16.62 -0.96 -6.93
C GLU A 81 -16.66 -2.45 -7.31
N TRP A 82 -15.98 -2.86 -8.40
CA TRP A 82 -15.93 -4.26 -8.82
C TRP A 82 -14.92 -5.00 -7.96
N THR A 83 -15.35 -5.45 -6.79
CA THR A 83 -14.48 -6.10 -5.81
C THR A 83 -15.00 -7.49 -5.43
N PHE A 84 -14.10 -8.36 -4.95
CA PHE A 84 -14.51 -9.66 -4.42
C PHE A 84 -15.46 -9.53 -3.23
N GLU A 85 -15.37 -8.45 -2.45
CA GLU A 85 -16.27 -8.19 -1.32
C GLU A 85 -17.71 -7.87 -1.77
N ASN A 86 -17.87 -7.27 -2.95
CA ASN A 86 -19.17 -6.90 -3.52
C ASN A 86 -19.75 -7.97 -4.46
N ALA A 87 -18.98 -9.00 -4.78
CA ALA A 87 -19.34 -10.02 -5.75
C ALA A 87 -20.13 -11.18 -5.13
N ASP A 88 -20.96 -11.83 -5.95
CA ASP A 88 -21.55 -13.12 -5.59
C ASP A 88 -20.47 -14.22 -5.67
N MET A 89 -20.00 -14.64 -4.50
CA MET A 89 -18.96 -15.67 -4.37
C MET A 89 -19.51 -17.09 -4.51
N SER A 90 -20.80 -17.29 -4.82
CA SER A 90 -21.32 -18.64 -5.11
C SER A 90 -20.79 -19.23 -6.42
N ASP A 91 -20.30 -18.38 -7.33
CA ASP A 91 -19.74 -18.80 -8.61
C ASP A 91 -18.31 -19.38 -8.45
N ALA A 92 -18.10 -20.57 -8.98
CA ALA A 92 -16.79 -21.21 -9.05
C ALA A 92 -15.74 -20.37 -9.79
N VAL A 93 -16.16 -19.53 -10.75
CA VAL A 93 -15.28 -18.59 -11.46
C VAL A 93 -14.72 -17.54 -10.49
N MET A 94 -15.54 -16.98 -9.59
CA MET A 94 -15.10 -15.99 -8.61
C MET A 94 -14.10 -16.59 -7.62
N HIS A 95 -14.35 -17.82 -7.16
CA HIS A 95 -13.39 -18.53 -6.31
C HIS A 95 -12.05 -18.79 -7.01
N LYS A 96 -12.06 -19.15 -8.29
CA LYS A 96 -10.83 -19.33 -9.07
C LYS A 96 -10.08 -18.01 -9.27
N ALA A 97 -10.80 -16.93 -9.57
CA ALA A 97 -10.24 -15.60 -9.69
C ALA A 97 -9.61 -15.13 -8.37
N LYS A 98 -10.29 -15.33 -7.24
CA LYS A 98 -9.75 -14.99 -5.92
C LYS A 98 -8.48 -15.79 -5.60
N LYS A 99 -8.52 -17.11 -5.85
CA LYS A 99 -7.34 -17.99 -5.69
C LYS A 99 -6.16 -17.57 -6.57
N TYR A 100 -6.43 -17.08 -7.78
CA TYR A 100 -5.38 -16.53 -8.65
C TYR A 100 -4.68 -15.34 -7.99
N VAL A 101 -5.44 -14.37 -7.48
CA VAL A 101 -4.86 -13.20 -6.80
C VAL A 101 -4.16 -13.57 -5.49
N ASP A 102 -4.72 -14.49 -4.71
CA ASP A 102 -4.10 -14.96 -3.47
C ASP A 102 -2.75 -15.67 -3.72
N ASN A 103 -2.54 -16.20 -4.92
CA ASN A 103 -1.26 -16.80 -5.35
C ASN A 103 -0.47 -15.90 -6.32
N TRP A 104 -0.75 -14.59 -6.36
CA TRP A 104 -0.24 -13.65 -7.37
C TRP A 104 1.27 -13.77 -7.61
N GLU A 105 2.07 -13.78 -6.54
CA GLU A 105 3.52 -13.91 -6.61
C GLU A 105 3.99 -15.13 -7.41
N LYS A 106 3.32 -16.27 -7.22
CA LYS A 106 3.60 -17.49 -7.98
C LYS A 106 3.10 -17.37 -9.42
N MET A 107 1.93 -16.75 -9.63
CA MET A 107 1.36 -16.59 -10.97
C MET A 107 2.22 -15.67 -11.85
N LYS A 108 2.65 -14.52 -11.30
CA LYS A 108 3.53 -13.56 -11.96
C LYS A 108 4.87 -14.19 -12.34
N ARG A 109 5.55 -14.87 -11.40
CA ARG A 109 6.85 -15.54 -11.65
C ARG A 109 6.79 -16.62 -12.73
N ASN A 110 5.65 -17.29 -12.89
CA ASN A 110 5.48 -18.36 -13.87
C ASN A 110 4.77 -17.89 -15.15
N HIS A 111 4.53 -16.59 -15.31
CA HIS A 111 3.81 -16.01 -16.46
C HIS A 111 2.43 -16.63 -16.70
N ILE A 112 1.69 -16.93 -15.63
CA ILE A 112 0.35 -17.52 -15.69
C ILE A 112 -0.70 -16.41 -15.65
N GLY A 113 -1.64 -16.44 -16.61
CA GLY A 113 -2.80 -15.54 -16.66
C GLY A 113 -4.13 -16.30 -16.69
N CYS A 114 -5.24 -15.57 -16.58
CA CYS A 114 -6.59 -16.11 -16.68
C CYS A 114 -7.25 -15.71 -18.01
N LEU A 115 -7.86 -16.68 -18.69
CA LEU A 115 -8.73 -16.44 -19.84
C LEU A 115 -10.18 -16.64 -19.42
N PHE A 116 -11.00 -15.60 -19.58
CA PHE A 116 -12.45 -15.67 -19.39
C PHE A 116 -13.13 -15.60 -20.77
N TRP A 117 -13.94 -16.60 -21.11
CA TRP A 117 -14.63 -16.68 -22.40
C TRP A 117 -16.10 -17.04 -22.23
N GLY A 118 -16.93 -16.69 -23.22
CA GLY A 118 -18.37 -16.96 -23.21
C GLY A 118 -19.21 -15.79 -23.74
N PRO A 119 -20.54 -15.94 -23.79
CA PRO A 119 -21.47 -14.96 -24.35
C PRO A 119 -21.34 -13.56 -23.74
N VAL A 120 -21.75 -12.53 -24.48
CA VAL A 120 -21.79 -11.14 -23.98
C VAL A 120 -22.73 -11.04 -22.77
N GLY A 121 -22.38 -10.19 -21.79
CA GLY A 121 -23.22 -9.97 -20.59
C GLY A 121 -23.05 -10.98 -19.46
N THR A 122 -22.12 -11.93 -19.57
CA THR A 122 -21.87 -12.98 -18.55
C THR A 122 -20.90 -12.56 -17.44
N GLY A 123 -20.61 -11.27 -17.28
CA GLY A 123 -19.77 -10.78 -16.17
C GLY A 123 -18.26 -10.95 -16.32
N LYS A 124 -17.74 -11.38 -17.48
CA LYS A 124 -16.28 -11.57 -17.68
C LYS A 124 -15.43 -10.35 -17.30
N SER A 125 -15.82 -9.15 -17.75
CA SER A 125 -15.12 -7.91 -17.42
C SER A 125 -15.22 -7.56 -15.93
N TYR A 126 -16.34 -7.92 -15.29
CA TYR A 126 -16.53 -7.73 -13.86
C TYR A 126 -15.55 -8.60 -13.05
N VAL A 127 -15.37 -9.87 -13.41
CA VAL A 127 -14.37 -10.76 -12.79
C VAL A 127 -12.95 -10.20 -12.97
N ALA A 128 -12.61 -9.73 -14.17
CA ALA A 128 -11.31 -9.11 -14.42
C ALA A 128 -11.11 -7.83 -13.58
N GLY A 129 -12.15 -7.02 -13.38
CA GLY A 129 -12.09 -5.86 -12.49
C GLY A 129 -11.92 -6.23 -11.03
N CYS A 130 -12.56 -7.31 -10.55
CA CYS A 130 -12.34 -7.84 -9.20
C CYS A 130 -10.89 -8.24 -8.97
N ILE A 131 -10.27 -8.89 -9.96
CA ILE A 131 -8.84 -9.22 -9.95
C ILE A 131 -7.99 -7.96 -9.90
N ALA A 132 -8.27 -6.99 -10.77
CA ALA A 132 -7.53 -5.73 -10.84
C ALA A 132 -7.60 -4.95 -9.52
N ASN A 133 -8.80 -4.78 -8.93
CA ASN A 133 -8.98 -4.09 -7.65
C ASN A 133 -8.23 -4.77 -6.50
N ASP A 134 -8.26 -6.11 -6.40
CA ASP A 134 -7.56 -6.84 -5.33
C ASP A 134 -6.03 -6.78 -5.50
N LEU A 135 -5.53 -6.71 -6.74
CA LEU A 135 -4.11 -6.47 -7.04
C LEU A 135 -3.69 -5.02 -6.73
N LEU A 136 -4.50 -4.04 -7.10
CA LEU A 136 -4.26 -2.63 -6.80
C LEU A 136 -4.17 -2.37 -5.30
N LYS A 137 -5.06 -2.99 -4.49
CA LYS A 137 -4.99 -2.96 -3.01
C LYS A 137 -3.67 -3.52 -2.46
N ARG A 138 -2.92 -4.30 -3.24
CA ARG A 138 -1.60 -4.86 -2.90
C ARG A 138 -0.45 -4.06 -3.53
N GLU A 139 -0.73 -2.84 -3.98
CA GLU A 139 0.22 -1.94 -4.66
C GLU A 139 0.77 -2.50 -5.98
N VAL A 140 0.10 -3.51 -6.55
CA VAL A 140 0.43 -4.02 -7.88
C VAL A 140 -0.19 -3.08 -8.90
N THR A 141 0.64 -2.55 -9.79
CA THR A 141 0.19 -1.77 -10.93
C THR A 141 -0.63 -2.67 -11.88
N VAL A 142 -1.75 -2.16 -12.37
CA VAL A 142 -2.62 -2.88 -13.32
C VAL A 142 -3.18 -1.86 -14.30
N LYS A 143 -3.35 -2.24 -15.56
CA LYS A 143 -4.13 -1.47 -16.54
C LYS A 143 -5.28 -2.30 -17.06
N MET A 144 -6.50 -1.83 -16.85
CA MET A 144 -7.67 -2.35 -17.55
C MET A 144 -7.77 -1.60 -18.89
N THR A 145 -7.84 -2.34 -20.00
CA THR A 145 -7.95 -1.75 -21.34
C THR A 145 -8.68 -2.71 -22.28
N ASN A 146 -9.02 -2.23 -23.47
CA ASN A 146 -9.64 -3.02 -24.52
C ASN A 146 -8.80 -2.96 -25.81
N PHE A 147 -9.04 -3.91 -26.72
CA PHE A 147 -8.27 -4.00 -27.96
C PHE A 147 -8.42 -2.77 -28.87
N ASN A 148 -9.58 -2.11 -28.88
CA ASN A 148 -9.79 -0.93 -29.71
C ASN A 148 -8.92 0.23 -29.21
N THR A 149 -8.86 0.48 -27.91
CA THR A 149 -7.98 1.50 -27.31
C THR A 149 -6.51 1.20 -27.61
N ILE A 150 -6.07 -0.05 -27.45
CA ILE A 150 -4.69 -0.45 -27.79
C ILE A 150 -4.37 -0.15 -29.26
N ILE A 151 -5.30 -0.45 -30.16
CA ILE A 151 -5.18 -0.18 -31.60
C ILE A 151 -5.10 1.34 -31.83
N ASP A 152 -6.07 2.09 -31.34
CA ASP A 152 -6.17 3.53 -31.57
C ASP A 152 -4.94 4.29 -31.04
N ASP A 153 -4.35 3.83 -29.93
CA ASP A 153 -3.13 4.40 -29.36
C ASP A 153 -1.86 4.02 -30.13
N ILE A 154 -1.75 2.77 -30.61
CA ILE A 154 -0.51 2.27 -31.23
C ILE A 154 -0.35 2.73 -32.68
N PHE A 155 -1.44 2.90 -33.42
CA PHE A 155 -1.42 3.20 -34.85
C PHE A 155 -0.81 4.58 -35.20
N PRO A 156 -1.08 5.65 -34.43
CA PRO A 156 -0.49 6.97 -34.69
C PRO A 156 0.99 7.09 -34.35
N LEU A 157 1.54 6.17 -33.54
CA LEU A 157 2.90 6.30 -33.01
C LEU A 157 3.96 5.90 -34.04
N ALA A 158 4.97 6.77 -34.19
CA ALA A 158 6.14 6.50 -35.03
C ALA A 158 7.00 5.36 -34.44
N ASP A 159 7.15 5.33 -33.10
CA ASP A 159 7.79 4.22 -32.38
C ASP A 159 6.76 3.46 -31.53
N LYS A 160 6.38 2.29 -32.02
CA LYS A 160 5.44 1.39 -31.35
C LYS A 160 6.04 0.71 -30.12
N THR A 161 7.37 0.68 -30.02
CA THR A 161 8.10 0.00 -28.95
C THR A 161 7.90 0.73 -27.63
N GLU A 162 7.85 2.06 -27.66
CA GLU A 162 7.62 2.88 -26.46
C GLU A 162 6.27 2.55 -25.82
N TYR A 163 5.21 2.48 -26.62
CA TYR A 163 3.87 2.14 -26.13
C TYR A 163 3.79 0.71 -25.58
N ILE A 164 4.40 -0.26 -26.26
CA ILE A 164 4.44 -1.65 -25.78
C ILE A 164 5.19 -1.74 -24.44
N ASN A 165 6.31 -1.02 -24.30
CA ASN A 165 7.07 -1.00 -23.05
C ASN A 165 6.28 -0.32 -21.92
N ALA A 166 5.54 0.75 -22.22
CA ALA A 166 4.65 1.39 -21.27
C ALA A 166 3.54 0.42 -20.82
N LEU A 167 2.88 -0.28 -21.74
CA LEU A 167 1.88 -1.30 -21.42
C LEU A 167 2.45 -2.47 -20.60
N ALA A 168 3.68 -2.91 -20.90
CA ALA A 168 4.34 -3.99 -20.17
C ALA A 168 4.85 -3.58 -18.78
N SER A 169 4.86 -2.28 -18.47
CA SER A 169 5.26 -1.76 -17.16
C SER A 169 4.16 -1.86 -16.09
N TYR A 170 2.92 -2.13 -16.52
CA TYR A 170 1.79 -2.39 -15.63
C TYR A 170 1.85 -3.82 -15.08
#